data_AF-A0A0C9SS58-F1
#
_entry.id   AF-A0A0C9SS58-F1
#
_cell.length_a   1.000
_cell.length_b   1.000
_cell.length_c   1.000
_cell.angle_alpha   90.00
_cell.angle_beta   90.00
_cell.angle_gamma   90.00
#
_symmetry.space_group_name_H-M   'P 1'
#
loop_
_entity.id
_entity.type
_entity.pdbx_description
1 polymer ?
#
loop_
_entity_poly.entity_id
_entity_poly.type
_entity_poly.pdbx_seq_one_letter_code
_entity_poly.pdbx_strand_id
1 'polypeptide(L)' 'TNVVNNVEGILKDNGAFGGTFSEIGQHAPVQGILRGVEAFTTAGADIVISIGGGSPIDAAKAIVYFLHQKEGG' A
#
# COMPACT_ATOMS: atom_id res chain seq x y z
N THR A 1 -16.66 3.77 10.19
CA THR A 1 -16.74 2.33 9.89
C THR A 1 -15.37 1.71 10.06
N ASN A 2 -15.29 0.46 10.51
CA ASN A 2 -14.01 -0.22 10.72
C ASN A 2 -13.56 -1.02 9.48
N VAL A 3 -13.57 -0.36 8.31
CA VAL A 3 -13.38 -1.02 7.01
C VAL A 3 -12.00 -1.68 6.92
N VAL A 4 -10.96 -1.01 7.44
CA VAL A 4 -9.58 -1.52 7.44
C VAL A 4 -9.52 -2.86 8.18
N ASN A 5 -10.00 -2.93 9.43
CA ASN A 5 -9.94 -4.16 10.21
C ASN A 5 -10.75 -5.31 9.57
N ASN A 6 -11.88 -4.99 8.93
CA ASN A 6 -12.67 -6.00 8.22
C ASN A 6 -11.90 -6.59 7.04
N VAL A 7 -11.23 -5.74 6.24
CA VAL A 7 -10.41 -6.20 5.11
C VAL A 7 -9.19 -6.98 5.61
N GLU A 8 -8.51 -6.50 6.65
CA GLU A 8 -7.40 -7.23 7.27
C GLU A 8 -7.82 -8.62 7.76
N GLY A 9 -8.99 -8.75 8.39
CA GLY A 9 -9.54 -10.03 8.84
C GLY A 9 -9.69 -11.01 7.69
N ILE A 10 -10.35 -10.59 6.61
CA ILE A 10 -10.53 -11.42 5.40
C ILE A 10 -9.18 -11.86 4.82
N LEU A 11 -8.20 -10.95 4.73
CA LEU A 11 -6.88 -11.28 4.19
C LEU A 11 -6.11 -12.26 5.09
N LYS A 12 -6.20 -12.09 6.43
CA LYS A 12 -5.58 -13.00 7.40
C LYS A 12 -6.19 -14.39 7.33
N ASP A 13 -7.52 -14.47 7.27
CA ASP A 13 -8.26 -15.73 7.19
C ASP A 13 -7.93 -16.54 5.92
N ASN A 14 -7.51 -15.87 4.84
CA ASN A 14 -7.10 -16.49 3.58
C ASN A 14 -5.57 -16.63 3.42
N GLY A 15 -4.77 -16.29 4.44
CA GLY A 15 -3.31 -16.35 4.35
C GLY A 15 -2.68 -15.35 3.35
N ALA A 16 -3.42 -14.30 2.98
CA ALA A 16 -3.02 -13.30 1.99
C ALA A 16 -2.60 -11.95 2.62
N PHE A 17 -2.46 -11.88 3.94
CA PHE A 17 -2.12 -10.64 4.64
C PHE A 17 -0.61 -10.36 4.61
N GLY A 18 -0.20 -9.38 3.80
CA GLY A 18 1.20 -8.91 3.72
C GLY A 18 1.54 -7.76 4.67
N GLY A 19 0.55 -7.06 5.22
CA GLY A 19 0.76 -5.93 6.14
C GLY A 19 -0.16 -4.75 5.84
N THR A 20 -0.08 -3.72 6.71
CA THR A 20 -0.85 -2.48 6.59
C THR A 20 0.09 -1.29 6.65
N PHE A 21 -0.06 -0.36 5.71
CA PHE A 21 0.69 0.89 5.66
C PHE A 21 -0.28 2.08 5.63
N SER A 22 -0.20 2.96 6.63
CA SER A 22 -1.15 4.08 6.83
C SER A 22 -0.47 5.44 6.95
N GLU A 23 0.85 5.53 6.72
CA GLU A 23 1.64 6.75 6.91
C GLU A 23 1.64 7.70 5.70
N ILE A 24 0.59 7.62 4.87
CA ILE A 24 0.37 8.55 3.77
C ILE A 24 -0.26 9.83 4.34
N GLY A 25 0.56 10.86 4.53
CA GLY A 25 0.10 12.20 4.90
C GLY A 25 -0.72 12.88 3.80
N GLN A 26 -1.49 13.91 4.15
CA GLN A 26 -2.14 14.77 3.16
C GLN A 26 -1.08 15.37 2.21
N HIS A 27 -1.36 15.32 0.90
CA HIS A 27 -0.44 15.68 -0.19
C HIS A 27 0.72 14.71 -0.47
N ALA A 28 0.78 13.54 0.22
CA ALA A 28 1.72 12.45 -0.05
C ALA A 28 3.10 12.92 -0.54
N PRO A 29 3.90 13.59 0.31
CA PRO A 29 5.26 13.96 -0.07
C PRO A 29 6.00 12.72 -0.57
N VAL A 30 6.88 12.87 -1.56
CA VAL A 30 7.56 11.74 -2.22
C VAL A 30 8.17 10.73 -1.25
N GLN A 31 8.61 11.18 -0.07
CA GLN A 31 9.11 10.34 1.02
C GLN A 31 8.07 9.32 1.54
N GLY A 32 6.79 9.70 1.64
CA GLY A 32 5.72 8.79 2.04
C GLY A 32 5.52 7.67 1.01
N ILE A 33 5.63 8.00 -0.29
CA ILE A 33 5.56 7.03 -1.37
C ILE A 33 6.76 6.07 -1.32
N LEU A 34 7.97 6.59 -1.15
CA LEU A 34 9.19 5.77 -1.04
C LEU A 34 9.14 4.81 0.16
N ARG A 35 8.62 5.26 1.31
CA ARG A 35 8.38 4.38 2.46
C ARG A 35 7.33 3.30 2.17
N GLY A 36 6.30 3.63 1.40
CA GLY A 36 5.33 2.64 0.93
C GLY A 36 5.96 1.59 0.00
N VAL A 37 6.86 1.99 -0.91
CA VAL A 37 7.63 1.08 -1.77
C VAL A 37 8.53 0.15 -0.95
N GLU A 38 9.20 0.70 0.07
CA GLU A 38 10.03 -0.09 0.98
C GLU A 38 9.19 -1.07 1.80
N ALA A 39 8.06 -0.63 2.35
CA ALA A 39 7.13 -1.49 3.09
C ALA A 39 6.61 -2.65 2.22
N PHE A 40 6.22 -2.36 0.97
CA PHE A 40 5.81 -3.38 0.00
C PHE A 40 6.91 -4.41 -0.26
N THR A 41 8.12 -3.95 -0.54
CA THR A 41 9.28 -4.82 -0.83
C THR A 41 9.63 -5.68 0.39
N THR A 42 9.63 -5.08 1.59
CA THR A 42 9.98 -5.75 2.84
C THR A 42 8.94 -6.81 3.22
N ALA A 43 7.67 -6.55 2.92
CA ALA A 43 6.60 -7.52 3.12
C ALA A 43 6.70 -8.73 2.17
N GLY A 44 7.52 -8.65 1.11
CA GLY A 44 7.50 -9.65 0.04
C GLY A 44 6.14 -9.72 -0.66
N ALA A 45 5.41 -8.60 -0.67
CA ALA A 45 4.07 -8.53 -1.23
C ALA A 45 4.12 -8.52 -2.77
N ASP A 46 3.02 -8.96 -3.38
CA ASP A 46 2.78 -8.97 -4.82
C ASP A 46 1.55 -8.12 -5.20
N ILE A 47 0.69 -7.80 -4.23
CA ILE A 47 -0.55 -7.04 -4.42
C ILE A 47 -0.57 -5.81 -3.51
N VAL A 48 -1.03 -4.68 -4.06
CA VAL A 48 -1.34 -3.45 -3.30
C VAL A 48 -2.86 -3.29 -3.19
N ILE A 49 -3.37 -3.07 -1.98
CA ILE A 49 -4.79 -2.78 -1.72
C ILE A 49 -4.92 -1.38 -1.12
N SER A 50 -5.65 -0.48 -1.80
CA SER A 50 -5.97 0.85 -1.28
C SER A 50 -7.34 0.86 -0.62
N ILE A 51 -7.41 1.36 0.62
CA ILE A 51 -8.66 1.52 1.38
C ILE A 51 -8.82 2.99 1.77
N GLY A 52 -9.86 3.65 1.24
CA GLY A 52 -10.20 5.04 1.59
C GLY A 52 -10.62 5.88 0.39
N GLY A 53 -10.44 7.20 0.49
CA GLY A 53 -10.76 8.17 -0.57
C GLY A 53 -9.62 8.40 -1.58
N GLY A 54 -9.63 9.56 -2.26
CA GLY A 54 -8.64 9.86 -3.30
C GLY A 54 -7.19 9.82 -2.85
N SER A 55 -6.88 10.31 -1.63
CA SER A 55 -5.50 10.36 -1.13
C SER A 55 -4.80 8.99 -1.05
N PRO A 56 -5.35 7.95 -0.37
CA PRO A 56 -4.73 6.61 -0.38
C PRO A 56 -4.72 5.97 -1.77
N ILE A 57 -5.74 6.24 -2.61
CA ILE A 57 -5.80 5.72 -3.99
C ILE A 57 -4.64 6.27 -4.84
N ASP A 58 -4.41 7.58 -4.79
CA ASP A 58 -3.34 8.20 -5.58
C ASP A 58 -1.95 7.84 -5.04
N ALA A 59 -1.81 7.68 -3.71
CA ALA A 59 -0.59 7.16 -3.14
C ALA A 59 -0.30 5.71 -3.58
N ALA A 60 -1.32 4.84 -3.61
CA ALA A 60 -1.16 3.47 -4.10
C ALA A 60 -0.72 3.44 -5.57
N LYS A 61 -1.31 4.27 -6.44
CA LYS A 61 -0.87 4.41 -7.84
C LYS A 61 0.60 4.84 -7.94
N ALA A 62 1.01 5.82 -7.13
CA ALA A 62 2.39 6.29 -7.12
C ALA A 62 3.35 5.19 -6.64
N ILE A 63 3.01 4.45 -5.59
CA ILE A 63 3.81 3.31 -5.10
C ILE A 63 3.99 2.27 -6.23
N VAL A 64 2.89 1.86 -6.87
CA VAL A 64 2.94 0.89 -7.98
C VAL A 64 3.76 1.41 -9.16
N TYR A 65 3.66 2.70 -9.47
CA TYR A 65 4.47 3.32 -10.53
C TYR A 65 5.98 3.27 -10.23
N PHE A 66 6.39 3.57 -9.00
CA PHE A 66 7.80 3.49 -8.59
C PHE A 66 8.31 2.05 -8.49
N LEU A 67 7.46 1.09 -8.08
CA LEU A 67 7.80 -0.34 -8.10
C LEU A 67 8.12 -0.81 -9.52
N HIS A 68 7.25 -0.50 -10.48
CA HIS A 68 7.47 -0.85 -11.90
C HIS A 68 8.75 -0.21 -12.47
N GLN A 69 9.02 1.06 -12.14
CA GLN A 69 10.27 1.70 -12.60
C GLN A 69 11.53 1.04 -12.03
N LYS A 70 11.47 0.52 -10.79
CA LYS A 70 12.60 -0.17 -10.15
C LYS A 70 12.87 -1.54 -10.77
N GLU A 71 11.82 -2.22 -11.23
CA GLU A 71 11.91 -3.54 -11.87
C GLU A 71 12.34 -3.49 -13.34
N GLY A 72 12.52 -2.28 -13.88
CA GLY A 72 13.18 -2.07 -15.17
C GLY A 72 12.26 -1.91 -16.37
N GLY A 73 10.93 -1.86 -16.17
CA GLY A 73 9.93 -1.45 -17.17
C GLY A 73 9.94 -2.24 -18.48
#